data_AF-A0A0Q5P4U5-F1
#
_entry.id   AF-A0A0Q5P4U5-F1
#
_cell.length_a   1.000
_cell.length_b   1.000
_cell.length_c   1.000
_cell.angle_alpha   90.00
_cell.angle_beta   90.00
_cell.angle_gamma   90.00
#
_symmetry.space_group_name_H-M   'P 1'
#
loop_
_entity.id
_entity.type
_entity.pdbx_description
1 polymer ?
#
loop_
_entity_poly.entity_id
_entity_poly.type
_entity_poly.pdbx_seq_one_letter_code
_entity_poly.pdbx_strand_id
1 'polypeptide(L)'
;MTGGYDRDFLRARLELPSPPAATVLLDYIHFSVRLRPSRKLAAVVGVNIHGRELVPLAREGTWHFDPRVPKEQQAGPDVYKNNAFDRGHLVRRLDPVWGDPATAKAANQDTFAFTNAAPQVDDFNQGKELWVGLENHVLNHADLNDAKLSVFTGPVLADDDLPYRGVQIPRKFWKVAAWTTDGKLAAAGFVLDQSPLLGKVDLKKAIRERLLADEPPPLGPFRTFQVPIAQIAELTGLSLSRLENADRLVKSQRSLGKEPLAVRLESLEQIRL
;
A
#
# COMPACT_ATOMS: atom_id res chain seq x y z
N MET A 1 11.32 -2.10 -23.17
CA MET A 1 10.96 -2.47 -21.78
C MET A 1 9.46 -2.63 -21.72
N THR A 2 8.99 -3.76 -21.22
CA THR A 2 7.58 -3.94 -20.88
C THR A 2 7.29 -3.06 -19.67
N GLY A 3 6.48 -2.03 -19.85
CA GLY A 3 5.97 -1.24 -18.72
C GLY A 3 5.05 -2.11 -17.85
N GLY A 4 4.92 -1.72 -16.59
CA GLY A 4 4.00 -2.30 -15.63
C GLY A 4 4.65 -3.22 -14.60
N TYR A 5 3.79 -3.76 -13.75
CA TYR A 5 4.04 -4.90 -12.90
C TYR A 5 4.18 -6.18 -13.75
N ASP A 6 5.31 -6.86 -13.60
CA ASP A 6 5.61 -8.15 -14.17
C ASP A 6 5.13 -9.28 -13.23
N ARG A 7 4.16 -10.05 -13.73
CA ARG A 7 3.60 -11.22 -13.03
C ARG A 7 4.55 -12.42 -12.97
N ASP A 8 5.55 -12.45 -13.85
CA ASP A 8 6.54 -13.53 -13.95
C ASP A 8 7.87 -13.11 -13.28
N PHE A 9 7.88 -11.98 -12.56
CA PHE A 9 9.05 -11.43 -11.86
C PHE A 9 9.61 -12.36 -10.77
N LEU A 10 8.70 -12.99 -10.01
CA LEU A 10 9.03 -14.02 -9.03
C LEU A 10 9.06 -15.39 -9.72
N ARG A 11 9.84 -16.34 -9.17
CA ARG A 11 9.88 -17.72 -9.70
C ARG A 11 8.51 -18.40 -9.69
N ALA A 12 7.66 -18.01 -8.74
CA ALA A 12 6.25 -18.34 -8.74
C ALA A 12 5.46 -17.18 -9.38
N ARG A 13 4.89 -17.40 -10.57
CA ARG A 13 4.01 -16.44 -11.25
C ARG A 13 2.97 -15.90 -10.26
N LEU A 14 2.73 -14.60 -10.25
CA LEU A 14 1.84 -13.94 -9.30
C LEU A 14 1.14 -12.76 -9.98
N GLU A 15 -0.17 -12.86 -10.15
CA GLU A 15 -0.97 -11.82 -10.80
C GLU A 15 -1.13 -10.59 -9.92
N LEU A 16 -1.23 -9.41 -10.56
CA LEU A 16 -1.70 -8.20 -9.90
C LEU A 16 -3.15 -8.40 -9.44
N PRO A 17 -3.47 -8.27 -8.14
CA PRO A 17 -4.83 -8.40 -7.64
C PRO A 17 -5.79 -7.46 -8.39
N SER A 18 -6.97 -7.97 -8.73
CA SER A 18 -8.01 -7.19 -9.39
C SER A 18 -9.23 -7.09 -8.48
N PRO A 19 -9.70 -5.88 -8.15
CA PRO A 19 -10.97 -5.72 -7.47
C PRO A 19 -12.13 -6.07 -8.39
N PRO A 20 -13.29 -6.45 -7.82
CA PRO A 20 -14.50 -6.69 -8.59
C PRO A 20 -15.08 -5.39 -9.18
N ALA A 21 -14.84 -4.25 -8.52
CA ALA A 21 -15.25 -2.94 -9.00
C ALA A 21 -14.44 -2.52 -10.24
N ALA A 22 -15.06 -1.74 -11.12
CA ALA A 22 -14.41 -1.22 -12.32
C ALA A 22 -13.16 -0.38 -11.98
N THR A 23 -12.06 -0.67 -12.67
CA THR A 23 -10.78 0.05 -12.55
C THR A 23 -10.17 0.31 -13.91
N VAL A 24 -9.34 1.36 -13.98
CA VAL A 24 -8.41 1.60 -15.10
C VAL A 24 -7.04 1.06 -14.69
N LEU A 25 -6.44 0.20 -15.53
CA LEU A 25 -5.07 -0.27 -15.35
C LEU A 25 -4.11 0.75 -15.96
N LEU A 26 -3.16 1.20 -15.16
CA LEU A 26 -2.11 2.15 -15.55
C LEU A 26 -0.76 1.51 -15.28
N ASP A 27 -0.05 1.19 -16.36
CA ASP A 27 1.29 0.64 -16.27
C ASP A 27 2.33 1.77 -16.22
N TYR A 28 3.24 1.67 -15.27
CA TYR A 28 4.40 2.53 -15.06
C TYR A 28 5.66 1.66 -15.06
N ILE A 29 6.85 2.24 -15.00
CA ILE A 29 8.07 1.41 -14.99
C ILE A 29 8.14 0.60 -13.68
N HIS A 30 8.10 -0.73 -13.81
CA HIS A 30 8.18 -1.73 -12.74
C HIS A 30 6.99 -1.80 -11.77
N PHE A 31 5.92 -1.02 -12.01
CA PHE A 31 4.70 -1.11 -11.21
C PHE A 31 3.46 -0.79 -12.03
N SER A 32 2.32 -1.26 -11.55
CA SER A 32 1.01 -0.95 -12.14
C SER A 32 0.04 -0.46 -11.07
N VAL A 33 -0.86 0.43 -11.47
CA VAL A 33 -1.95 0.96 -10.64
C VAL A 33 -3.27 0.53 -11.23
N ARG A 34 -4.13 -0.09 -10.41
CA ARG A 34 -5.56 -0.23 -10.69
C ARG A 34 -6.30 0.93 -10.06
N LEU A 35 -6.47 2.01 -10.81
CA LEU A 35 -7.18 3.20 -10.39
C LEU A 35 -8.69 2.91 -10.34
N ARG A 36 -9.39 3.31 -9.27
CA ARG A 36 -10.85 3.30 -9.23
C ARG A 36 -11.37 4.73 -9.52
N PRO A 37 -11.80 5.06 -10.75
CA PRO A 37 -12.14 6.43 -11.12
C PRO A 37 -13.21 7.07 -10.24
N SER A 38 -14.21 6.28 -9.81
CA SER A 38 -15.27 6.75 -8.91
C SER A 38 -14.78 7.13 -7.51
N ARG A 39 -13.62 6.63 -7.10
CA ARG A 39 -12.96 6.97 -5.83
C ARG A 39 -11.79 7.92 -6.02
N LYS A 40 -11.35 8.11 -7.26
CA LYS A 40 -10.17 8.91 -7.66
C LYS A 40 -8.85 8.45 -7.05
N LEU A 41 -8.83 7.24 -6.48
CA LEU A 41 -7.72 6.64 -5.76
C LEU A 41 -7.47 5.23 -6.31
N ALA A 42 -6.23 4.74 -6.19
CA ALA A 42 -5.92 3.36 -6.49
C ALA A 42 -6.74 2.42 -5.60
N ALA A 43 -7.30 1.36 -6.19
CA ALA A 43 -7.81 0.22 -5.44
C ALA A 43 -6.66 -0.73 -5.07
N VAL A 44 -5.71 -0.91 -6.00
CA VAL A 44 -4.52 -1.74 -5.83
C VAL A 44 -3.38 -1.09 -6.61
N VAL A 45 -2.19 -1.06 -6.03
CA VAL A 45 -0.92 -0.92 -6.77
C VAL A 45 -0.11 -2.18 -6.58
N GLY A 46 0.64 -2.60 -7.61
CA GLY A 46 1.60 -3.69 -7.52
C GLY A 46 2.94 -3.25 -8.07
N VAL A 47 4.02 -3.45 -7.30
CA VAL A 47 5.40 -3.11 -7.70
C VAL A 47 6.29 -4.34 -7.62
N ASN A 48 7.19 -4.46 -8.57
CA ASN A 48 8.31 -5.39 -8.51
C ASN A 48 9.56 -4.66 -8.03
N ILE A 49 10.21 -5.21 -7.01
CA ILE A 49 11.41 -4.67 -6.40
C ILE A 49 12.56 -5.63 -6.66
N HIS A 50 13.59 -5.16 -7.36
CA HIS A 50 14.81 -5.92 -7.58
C HIS A 50 15.92 -5.42 -6.65
N GLY A 51 15.99 -5.98 -5.44
CA GLY A 51 16.88 -5.50 -4.37
C GLY A 51 18.36 -5.37 -4.78
N ARG A 52 18.86 -6.31 -5.60
CA ARG A 52 20.24 -6.32 -6.11
C ARG A 52 20.54 -5.30 -7.20
N GLU A 53 19.51 -4.72 -7.82
CA GLU A 53 19.66 -3.76 -8.92
C GLU A 53 19.16 -2.36 -8.53
N LEU A 54 18.85 -2.14 -7.25
CA LEU A 54 18.41 -0.84 -6.77
C LEU A 54 19.45 0.25 -7.05
N VAL A 55 18.99 1.37 -7.59
CA VAL A 55 19.81 2.54 -7.87
C VAL A 55 19.53 3.61 -6.80
N PRO A 56 20.53 4.01 -6.01
CA PRO A 56 20.34 5.04 -4.99
C PRO A 56 20.20 6.41 -5.67
N LEU A 57 18.97 6.90 -5.78
CA LEU A 57 18.69 8.24 -6.29
C LEU A 57 18.33 9.21 -5.16
N ALA A 58 18.88 10.42 -5.25
CA ALA A 58 18.48 11.56 -4.43
C ALA A 58 16.97 11.80 -4.54
N ARG A 59 16.38 12.42 -3.53
CA ARG A 59 14.94 12.71 -3.53
C ARG A 59 14.64 13.84 -4.50
N GLU A 60 14.34 13.47 -5.73
CA GLU A 60 13.88 14.37 -6.80
C GLU A 60 12.60 13.81 -7.41
N GLY A 61 11.65 14.69 -7.73
CA GLY A 61 10.44 14.31 -8.44
C GLY A 61 9.32 15.34 -8.27
N THR A 62 8.50 15.45 -9.31
CA THR A 62 7.40 16.43 -9.36
C THR A 62 6.06 15.72 -9.45
N TRP A 63 5.17 16.03 -8.51
CA TRP A 63 3.80 15.53 -8.51
C TRP A 63 3.06 15.96 -9.79
N HIS A 64 2.42 15.00 -10.46
CA HIS A 64 1.71 15.24 -11.71
C HIS A 64 0.46 14.37 -11.83
N PHE A 65 -0.51 14.83 -12.61
CA PHE A 65 -1.65 14.02 -13.01
C PHE A 65 -1.21 13.03 -14.09
N ASP A 66 -1.78 11.83 -14.10
CA ASP A 66 -1.59 10.91 -15.21
C ASP A 66 -2.46 11.37 -16.41
N PRO A 67 -1.89 11.65 -17.59
CA PRO A 67 -2.64 12.15 -18.73
C PRO A 67 -3.59 11.11 -19.35
N ARG A 68 -3.43 9.81 -19.03
CA ARG A 68 -4.28 8.72 -19.53
C ARG A 68 -5.65 8.69 -18.86
N VAL A 69 -5.84 9.46 -17.78
CA VAL A 69 -7.10 9.53 -17.04
C VAL A 69 -7.54 10.99 -16.93
N PRO A 70 -8.83 11.33 -17.09
CA PRO A 70 -9.33 12.67 -16.84
C PRO A 70 -8.98 13.17 -15.43
N LYS A 71 -8.67 14.47 -15.28
CA LYS A 71 -8.26 15.05 -13.99
C LYS A 71 -9.34 14.88 -12.92
N GLU A 72 -10.60 14.92 -13.33
CA GLU A 72 -11.77 14.81 -12.47
C GLU A 72 -11.92 13.41 -11.86
N GLN A 73 -11.24 12.42 -12.46
CA GLN A 73 -11.22 11.02 -12.04
C GLN A 73 -9.95 10.66 -11.23
N GLN A 74 -9.14 11.64 -10.85
CA GLN A 74 -7.93 11.49 -10.06
C GLN A 74 -7.95 12.43 -8.85
N ALA A 75 -7.39 12.00 -7.72
CA ALA A 75 -7.13 12.90 -6.62
C ALA A 75 -6.07 13.91 -7.07
N GLY A 76 -6.28 15.19 -6.76
CA GLY A 76 -5.40 16.28 -7.20
C GLY A 76 -4.73 17.00 -6.04
N PRO A 77 -3.92 18.03 -6.33
CA PRO A 77 -3.25 18.84 -5.29
C PRO A 77 -4.22 19.49 -4.31
N ASP A 78 -5.47 19.76 -4.72
CA ASP A 78 -6.50 20.38 -3.89
C ASP A 78 -6.85 19.55 -2.64
N VAL A 79 -6.75 18.22 -2.72
CA VAL A 79 -6.97 17.33 -1.58
C VAL A 79 -5.95 17.59 -0.47
N TYR A 80 -4.73 17.99 -0.82
CA TYR A 80 -3.58 18.10 0.09
C TYR A 80 -3.26 19.55 0.50
N LYS A 81 -3.96 20.54 -0.07
CA LYS A 81 -3.67 21.96 0.18
C LYS A 81 -4.11 22.38 1.57
N ASN A 82 -3.22 23.02 2.35
CA ASN A 82 -3.53 23.63 3.65
C ASN A 82 -4.28 22.66 4.59
N ASN A 83 -3.77 21.45 4.78
CA ASN A 83 -4.29 20.48 5.72
C ASN A 83 -3.17 19.50 6.13
N ALA A 84 -3.49 18.55 7.01
CA ALA A 84 -2.54 17.59 7.56
C ALA A 84 -2.34 16.31 6.71
N PHE A 85 -2.89 16.25 5.50
CA PHE A 85 -2.67 15.11 4.60
C PHE A 85 -1.43 15.29 3.76
N ASP A 86 -0.56 14.29 3.83
CA ASP A 86 0.49 14.04 2.88
C ASP A 86 -0.05 13.39 1.62
N ARG A 87 0.69 13.58 0.52
CA ARG A 87 0.62 12.76 -0.70
C ARG A 87 1.32 11.43 -0.44
N GLY A 88 0.64 10.58 0.33
CA GLY A 88 1.16 9.28 0.76
C GLY A 88 1.35 8.35 -0.44
N HIS A 89 2.59 8.02 -0.74
CA HIS A 89 2.94 7.07 -1.80
C HIS A 89 2.38 5.68 -1.49
N LEU A 90 1.80 5.01 -2.48
CA LEU A 90 1.37 3.61 -2.39
C LEU A 90 2.48 2.66 -2.83
N VAL A 91 3.14 2.96 -3.96
CA VAL A 91 4.48 2.45 -4.30
C VAL A 91 5.50 3.46 -3.78
N ARG A 92 6.43 3.05 -2.90
CA ARG A 92 7.44 3.99 -2.38
C ARG A 92 8.38 4.35 -3.52
N ARG A 93 8.91 5.58 -3.42
CA ARG A 93 9.74 6.19 -4.46
C ARG A 93 10.87 5.30 -4.97
N LEU A 94 11.56 4.57 -4.09
CA LEU A 94 12.74 3.77 -4.46
C LEU A 94 12.41 2.32 -4.84
N ASP A 95 11.20 1.83 -4.59
CA ASP A 95 10.82 0.44 -4.86
C ASP A 95 10.98 0.04 -6.34
N PRO A 96 10.55 0.86 -7.32
CA PRO A 96 10.73 0.52 -8.73
C PRO A 96 12.07 1.02 -9.30
N VAL A 97 12.95 1.61 -8.49
CA VAL A 97 14.15 2.32 -8.96
C VAL A 97 15.31 1.34 -9.07
N TRP A 98 15.29 0.53 -10.11
CA TRP A 98 16.32 -0.46 -10.42
C TRP A 98 16.55 -0.58 -11.93
N GLY A 99 17.62 -1.26 -12.33
CA GLY A 99 18.03 -1.40 -13.73
C GLY A 99 18.98 -0.29 -14.20
N ASP A 100 18.96 0.03 -15.50
CA ASP A 100 19.84 1.08 -16.03
C ASP A 100 19.45 2.48 -15.52
N PRO A 101 20.39 3.46 -15.50
CA PRO A 101 20.14 4.77 -14.92
C PRO A 101 18.97 5.54 -15.54
N ALA A 102 18.69 5.37 -16.84
CA ALA A 102 17.60 6.06 -17.50
C ALA A 102 16.25 5.49 -17.06
N THR A 103 16.16 4.16 -17.01
CA THR A 103 15.00 3.41 -16.49
C THR A 103 14.73 3.75 -15.03
N ALA A 104 15.76 3.69 -14.17
CA ALA A 104 15.64 3.99 -12.75
C ALA A 104 15.16 5.44 -12.51
N LYS A 105 15.68 6.42 -13.27
CA LYS A 105 15.24 7.81 -13.17
C LYS A 105 13.79 8.00 -13.59
N ALA A 106 13.38 7.34 -14.68
CA ALA A 106 11.99 7.40 -15.15
C ALA A 106 11.03 6.72 -14.16
N ALA A 107 11.40 5.54 -13.63
CA ALA A 107 10.64 4.85 -12.58
C ALA A 107 10.46 5.70 -11.32
N ASN A 108 11.51 6.39 -10.89
CA ASN A 108 11.44 7.32 -9.76
C ASN A 108 10.42 8.44 -10.03
N GLN A 109 10.43 9.05 -11.21
CA GLN A 109 9.47 10.11 -11.56
C GLN A 109 8.04 9.57 -11.67
N ASP A 110 7.82 8.36 -12.18
CA ASP A 110 6.50 7.72 -12.25
C ASP A 110 5.84 7.57 -10.86
N THR A 111 6.62 7.37 -9.80
CA THR A 111 6.07 7.27 -8.43
C THR A 111 5.37 8.54 -7.95
N PHE A 112 5.63 9.69 -8.59
CA PHE A 112 5.00 10.99 -8.30
C PHE A 112 3.70 11.24 -9.09
N ALA A 113 3.16 10.23 -9.79
CA ALA A 113 1.82 10.33 -10.35
C ALA A 113 0.77 10.33 -9.22
N PHE A 114 -0.21 11.23 -9.26
CA PHE A 114 -1.26 11.30 -8.24
C PHE A 114 -2.12 10.03 -8.12
N THR A 115 -2.16 9.22 -9.18
CA THR A 115 -2.78 7.87 -9.19
C THR A 115 -2.08 6.89 -8.26
N ASN A 116 -0.79 7.11 -7.94
CA ASN A 116 0.01 6.36 -6.96
C ASN A 116 -0.03 6.99 -5.55
N ALA A 117 -0.88 8.01 -5.32
CA ALA A 117 -1.00 8.67 -4.03
C ALA A 117 -2.37 8.44 -3.38
N ALA A 118 -2.37 8.45 -2.05
CA ALA A 118 -3.57 8.54 -1.25
C ALA A 118 -3.36 9.50 -0.05
N PRO A 119 -4.43 10.15 0.46
CA PRO A 119 -4.36 10.98 1.65
C PRO A 119 -3.98 10.18 2.89
N GLN A 120 -2.75 10.41 3.38
CA GLN A 120 -2.23 9.83 4.61
C GLN A 120 -1.97 10.97 5.60
N VAL A 121 -2.42 10.84 6.84
CA VAL A 121 -2.14 11.87 7.87
C VAL A 121 -0.65 11.90 8.15
N ASP A 122 -0.03 13.09 8.11
CA ASP A 122 1.41 13.25 8.29
C ASP A 122 1.87 12.87 9.72
N ASP A 123 0.97 13.02 10.69
CA ASP A 123 1.27 13.02 12.11
C ASP A 123 1.37 11.59 12.71
N PHE A 124 2.60 11.08 12.84
CA PHE A 124 3.15 10.24 13.94
C PHE A 124 4.23 9.26 13.44
N ASN A 125 5.46 9.42 13.94
CA ASN A 125 6.66 8.76 13.41
C ASN A 125 6.65 7.23 13.52
N GLN A 126 6.24 6.61 14.64
CA GLN A 126 6.50 5.17 14.83
C GLN A 126 5.69 4.25 13.89
N GLY A 127 4.38 4.49 13.74
CA GLY A 127 3.55 3.66 12.85
C GLY A 127 3.91 3.84 11.38
N LYS A 128 4.21 5.08 10.97
CA LYS A 128 4.69 5.44 9.63
C LYS A 128 6.09 4.87 9.38
N GLU A 129 6.99 4.90 10.36
CA GLU A 129 8.32 4.27 10.30
C GLU A 129 8.24 2.76 10.15
N LEU A 130 7.37 2.09 10.90
CA LEU A 130 7.12 0.65 10.70
C LEU A 130 6.56 0.37 9.31
N TRP A 131 5.60 1.16 8.84
CA TRP A 131 4.99 1.01 7.52
C TRP A 131 5.97 1.25 6.36
N VAL A 132 6.85 2.25 6.51
CA VAL A 132 7.92 2.58 5.56
C VAL A 132 9.05 1.56 5.65
N GLY A 133 9.45 1.14 6.85
CA GLY A 133 10.55 0.21 7.09
C GLY A 133 10.21 -1.25 6.76
N LEU A 134 8.92 -1.59 6.70
CA LEU A 134 8.43 -2.93 6.44
C LEU A 134 9.06 -3.56 5.20
N GLU A 135 9.04 -2.84 4.09
CA GLU A 135 9.49 -3.42 2.81
C GLU A 135 11.00 -3.65 2.81
N ASN A 136 11.78 -2.77 3.44
CA ASN A 136 13.22 -3.00 3.62
C ASN A 136 13.46 -4.21 4.53
N HIS A 137 12.65 -4.38 5.58
CA HIS A 137 12.74 -5.54 6.47
C HIS A 137 12.44 -6.85 5.72
N VAL A 138 11.36 -6.88 4.92
CA VAL A 138 11.02 -8.04 4.10
C VAL A 138 12.09 -8.29 3.03
N LEU A 139 12.60 -7.24 2.40
CA LEU A 139 13.66 -7.35 1.38
C LEU A 139 14.96 -7.91 1.98
N ASN A 140 15.38 -7.44 3.16
CA ASN A 140 16.55 -7.94 3.88
C ASN A 140 16.39 -9.41 4.29
N HIS A 141 15.17 -9.84 4.66
CA HIS A 141 14.88 -11.25 4.90
C HIS A 141 14.90 -12.08 3.60
N ALA A 142 14.41 -11.50 2.50
CA ALA A 142 14.41 -12.11 1.18
C ALA A 142 15.79 -12.16 0.51
N ASP A 143 16.81 -11.47 1.04
CA ASP A 143 18.17 -11.45 0.48
C ASP A 143 18.87 -12.83 0.52
N LEU A 144 18.33 -13.77 1.30
CA LEU A 144 18.67 -15.20 1.23
C LEU A 144 18.12 -15.91 -0.03
N ASN A 145 17.23 -15.26 -0.81
CA ASN A 145 16.46 -15.84 -1.94
C ASN A 145 16.22 -14.82 -3.10
N ASP A 146 17.20 -14.64 -4.00
CA ASP A 146 17.15 -13.77 -5.20
C ASP A 146 16.90 -12.26 -4.96
N ALA A 147 16.62 -11.81 -3.72
CA ALA A 147 16.35 -10.40 -3.36
C ALA A 147 15.25 -9.74 -4.22
N LYS A 148 14.28 -10.54 -4.68
CA LYS A 148 13.13 -10.08 -5.48
C LYS A 148 11.85 -10.08 -4.65
N LEU A 149 11.14 -8.97 -4.68
CA LEU A 149 9.87 -8.80 -3.99
C LEU A 149 8.79 -8.33 -4.96
N SER A 150 7.58 -8.85 -4.81
CA SER A 150 6.37 -8.24 -5.36
C SER A 150 5.54 -7.72 -4.21
N VAL A 151 5.23 -6.43 -4.22
CA VAL A 151 4.46 -5.77 -3.16
C VAL A 151 3.15 -5.27 -3.74
N PHE A 152 2.05 -5.61 -3.08
CA PHE A 152 0.73 -5.07 -3.36
C PHE A 152 0.30 -4.15 -2.23
N THR A 153 -0.16 -2.96 -2.57
CA THR A 153 -0.56 -1.95 -1.58
C THR A 153 -1.84 -1.27 -2.02
N GLY A 154 -2.64 -0.79 -1.06
CA GLY A 154 -3.74 0.10 -1.38
C GLY A 154 -4.42 0.66 -0.13
N PRO A 155 -5.26 1.69 -0.29
CA PRO A 155 -6.26 2.02 0.70
C PRO A 155 -7.33 0.92 0.79
N VAL A 156 -7.95 0.78 1.96
CA VAL A 156 -9.26 0.12 2.08
C VAL A 156 -10.31 1.15 1.68
N LEU A 157 -10.96 0.93 0.54
CA LEU A 157 -11.97 1.83 -0.02
C LEU A 157 -13.36 1.47 0.50
N ALA A 158 -13.66 1.84 1.75
CA ALA A 158 -14.93 1.55 2.39
C ALA A 158 -16.04 2.48 1.89
N ASP A 159 -17.29 2.01 1.85
CA ASP A 159 -18.44 2.80 1.38
C ASP A 159 -18.82 3.93 2.33
N ASP A 160 -18.38 3.85 3.58
CA ASP A 160 -18.63 4.81 4.63
C ASP A 160 -17.47 5.79 4.85
N ASP A 161 -16.45 5.78 3.99
CA ASP A 161 -15.33 6.72 4.02
C ASP A 161 -15.83 8.17 3.88
N LEU A 162 -15.21 9.09 4.63
CA LEU A 162 -15.68 10.46 4.72
C LEU A 162 -15.40 11.25 3.43
N PRO A 163 -16.40 11.94 2.85
CA PRO A 163 -16.17 12.81 1.71
C PRO A 163 -15.34 14.04 2.13
N TYR A 164 -14.31 14.34 1.37
CA TYR A 164 -13.44 15.49 1.57
C TYR A 164 -12.87 15.95 0.23
N ARG A 165 -13.15 17.20 -0.15
CA ARG A 165 -12.59 17.85 -1.35
C ARG A 165 -12.66 16.98 -2.62
N GLY A 166 -13.80 16.34 -2.83
CA GLY A 166 -14.06 15.53 -4.03
C GLY A 166 -13.46 14.11 -4.01
N VAL A 167 -12.92 13.65 -2.89
CA VAL A 167 -12.52 12.26 -2.66
C VAL A 167 -13.19 11.71 -1.40
N GLN A 168 -13.18 10.39 -1.22
CA GLN A 168 -13.57 9.74 0.04
C GLN A 168 -12.30 9.28 0.76
N ILE A 169 -12.05 9.79 1.97
CA ILE A 169 -10.80 9.60 2.71
C ILE A 169 -10.74 8.18 3.29
N PRO A 170 -9.79 7.34 2.85
CA PRO A 170 -9.62 6.02 3.41
C PRO A 170 -9.21 6.08 4.87
N ARG A 171 -9.77 5.18 5.68
CA ARG A 171 -9.41 5.02 7.10
C ARG A 171 -8.24 4.07 7.34
N LYS A 172 -8.06 3.11 6.44
CA LYS A 172 -7.06 2.05 6.56
C LYS A 172 -6.31 1.89 5.25
N PHE A 173 -5.09 1.39 5.37
CA PHE A 173 -4.25 0.95 4.25
C PHE A 173 -3.84 -0.49 4.49
N TRP A 174 -3.63 -1.22 3.40
CA TRP A 174 -3.19 -2.60 3.45
C TRP A 174 -1.97 -2.78 2.55
N LYS A 175 -1.16 -3.78 2.88
CA LYS A 175 0.03 -4.15 2.13
C LYS A 175 0.25 -5.65 2.21
N VAL A 176 0.59 -6.27 1.11
CA VAL A 176 1.03 -7.66 1.05
C VAL A 176 2.36 -7.70 0.33
N ALA A 177 3.40 -8.15 1.03
CA ALA A 177 4.71 -8.39 0.46
C ALA A 177 4.84 -9.88 0.13
N ALA A 178 5.29 -10.21 -1.08
CA ALA A 178 5.39 -11.58 -1.56
C ALA A 178 6.74 -11.84 -2.23
N TRP A 179 7.37 -12.96 -1.90
CA TRP A 179 8.67 -13.38 -2.41
C TRP A 179 8.68 -14.88 -2.65
N THR A 180 9.79 -15.40 -3.18
CA THR A 180 9.99 -16.84 -3.32
C THR A 180 11.04 -17.32 -2.30
N THR A 181 10.78 -18.42 -1.62
CA THR A 181 11.76 -19.17 -0.82
C THR A 181 11.75 -20.62 -1.28
N ASP A 182 12.90 -21.18 -1.64
CA ASP A 182 13.03 -22.55 -2.17
C ASP A 182 12.07 -22.88 -3.32
N GLY A 183 11.87 -21.91 -4.23
CA GLY A 183 10.95 -22.04 -5.37
C GLY A 183 9.46 -21.95 -5.02
N LYS A 184 9.11 -21.75 -3.75
CA LYS A 184 7.72 -21.63 -3.27
C LYS A 184 7.39 -20.19 -2.89
N LEU A 185 6.14 -19.79 -3.14
CA LEU A 185 5.64 -18.48 -2.76
C LEU A 185 5.53 -18.36 -1.23
N ALA A 186 6.02 -17.25 -0.70
CA ALA A 186 5.85 -16.82 0.67
C ALA A 186 5.29 -15.39 0.67
N ALA A 187 4.44 -15.06 1.63
CA ALA A 187 3.85 -13.74 1.73
C ALA A 187 3.58 -13.31 3.18
N ALA A 188 3.54 -12.00 3.41
CA ALA A 188 3.14 -11.40 4.67
C ALA A 188 2.18 -10.23 4.43
N GLY A 189 1.07 -10.20 5.18
CA GLY A 189 0.03 -9.18 5.08
C GLY A 189 0.06 -8.20 6.25
N PHE A 190 -0.21 -6.93 5.95
CA PHE A 190 -0.18 -5.83 6.90
C PHE A 190 -1.35 -4.88 6.71
N VAL A 191 -1.82 -4.31 7.81
CA VAL A 191 -2.83 -3.24 7.83
C VAL A 191 -2.33 -2.08 8.69
N LEU A 192 -2.49 -0.88 8.17
CA LEU A 192 -2.26 0.38 8.87
C LEU A 192 -3.60 1.10 9.07
N ASP A 193 -3.91 1.47 10.30
CA ASP A 193 -5.14 2.21 10.64
C ASP A 193 -4.81 3.67 11.00
N GLN A 194 -5.34 4.61 10.21
CA GLN A 194 -5.20 6.05 10.43
C GLN A 194 -6.44 6.71 11.03
N SER A 195 -7.52 5.95 11.26
CA SER A 195 -8.79 6.47 11.79
C SER A 195 -8.63 7.32 13.07
N PRO A 196 -7.79 6.93 14.05
CA PRO A 196 -7.59 7.72 15.27
C PRO A 196 -7.03 9.13 15.02
N LEU A 197 -6.41 9.36 13.86
CA LEU A 197 -5.79 10.63 13.50
C LEU A 197 -6.69 11.52 12.66
N LEU A 198 -7.67 10.95 11.96
CA LEU A 198 -8.60 11.73 11.13
C LEU A 198 -9.40 12.75 11.95
N GLY A 199 -9.71 12.46 13.22
CA GLY A 199 -10.36 13.39 14.15
C GLY A 199 -9.53 14.64 14.52
N LYS A 200 -8.20 14.57 14.36
CA LYS A 200 -7.27 15.68 14.60
C LYS A 200 -7.08 16.59 13.38
N VAL A 201 -7.35 16.07 12.18
CA VAL A 201 -7.31 16.82 10.92
C VAL A 201 -8.51 17.77 10.84
N ASP A 202 -8.43 18.82 10.01
CA ASP A 202 -9.53 19.75 9.66
C ASP A 202 -10.75 19.08 8.95
N LEU A 203 -10.91 17.77 9.11
CA LEU A 203 -12.14 17.03 8.83
C LEU A 203 -13.23 17.30 9.88
N LYS A 204 -12.97 18.15 10.88
CA LYS A 204 -13.86 18.45 12.01
C LYS A 204 -15.31 18.69 11.63
N LYS A 205 -15.61 19.35 10.50
CA LYS A 205 -17.01 19.57 10.07
C LYS A 205 -17.68 18.27 9.61
N ALA A 206 -17.04 17.52 8.70
CA ALA A 206 -17.56 16.25 8.19
C ALA A 206 -17.63 15.17 9.30
N ILE A 207 -16.67 15.18 10.21
CA ILE A 207 -16.65 14.30 11.38
C ILE A 207 -17.74 14.72 12.39
N ARG A 208 -17.88 16.01 12.70
CA ARG A 208 -18.89 16.51 13.65
C ARG A 208 -20.32 16.23 13.16
N GLU A 209 -20.62 16.41 11.88
CA GLU A 209 -21.92 16.08 11.30
C GLU A 209 -22.25 14.58 11.43
N ARG A 210 -21.23 13.70 11.43
CA ARG A 210 -21.40 12.25 11.60
C ARG A 210 -21.38 11.78 13.05
N LEU A 211 -20.62 12.43 13.94
CA LEU A 211 -20.53 12.11 15.36
C LEU A 211 -21.78 12.53 16.17
N LEU A 212 -22.67 13.35 15.61
CA LEU A 212 -24.00 13.61 16.19
C LEU A 212 -24.93 12.36 16.16
N ALA A 213 -24.41 11.20 15.76
CA ALA A 213 -25.07 9.90 15.75
C ALA A 213 -24.46 8.88 16.77
N ASP A 214 -23.86 9.37 17.87
CA ASP A 214 -23.67 8.62 19.13
C ASP A 214 -22.44 7.67 19.25
N GLU A 215 -21.20 8.18 19.16
CA GLU A 215 -20.02 7.46 19.70
C GLU A 215 -18.86 8.40 20.09
N PRO A 216 -18.11 8.11 21.18
CA PRO A 216 -16.98 8.92 21.62
C PRO A 216 -15.74 8.72 20.73
N PRO A 217 -14.90 9.76 20.53
CA PRO A 217 -13.77 9.69 19.63
C PRO A 217 -12.65 8.78 20.17
N PRO A 218 -12.05 7.90 19.34
CA PRO A 218 -10.89 7.12 19.74
C PRO A 218 -9.65 8.01 19.89
N LEU A 219 -8.98 7.94 21.04
CA LEU A 219 -7.67 8.56 21.29
C LEU A 219 -6.59 7.47 21.28
N GLY A 220 -5.75 7.45 20.24
CA GLY A 220 -4.56 6.60 20.12
C GLY A 220 -3.76 6.86 18.82
N PRO A 221 -2.50 6.38 18.70
CA PRO A 221 -1.66 6.57 17.50
C PRO A 221 -2.10 5.70 16.32
N PHE A 222 -1.45 5.88 15.14
CA PHE A 222 -1.46 4.88 14.06
C PHE A 222 -1.25 3.47 14.64
N ARG A 223 -1.95 2.49 14.09
CA ARG A 223 -1.75 1.09 14.47
C ARG A 223 -1.35 0.29 13.23
N THR A 224 -0.15 -0.25 13.27
CA THR A 224 0.36 -1.19 12.26
C THR A 224 0.16 -2.60 12.78
N PHE A 225 -0.41 -3.46 11.97
CA PHE A 225 -0.64 -4.85 12.29
C PHE A 225 -0.05 -5.73 11.20
N GLN A 226 0.57 -6.84 11.60
CA GLN A 226 0.63 -8.00 10.72
C GLN A 226 -0.68 -8.76 10.87
N VAL A 227 -1.34 -9.06 9.76
CA VAL A 227 -2.66 -9.72 9.76
C VAL A 227 -2.64 -10.93 8.83
N PRO A 228 -3.49 -11.94 9.07
CA PRO A 228 -3.77 -12.95 8.07
C PRO A 228 -4.21 -12.29 6.75
N ILE A 229 -3.65 -12.71 5.62
CA ILE A 229 -3.97 -12.14 4.30
C ILE A 229 -5.46 -12.33 3.96
N ALA A 230 -6.10 -13.35 4.52
CA ALA A 230 -7.55 -13.54 4.42
C ALA A 230 -8.35 -12.37 5.00
N GLN A 231 -7.86 -11.71 6.06
CA GLN A 231 -8.50 -10.50 6.59
C GLN A 231 -8.34 -9.31 5.62
N ILE A 232 -7.24 -9.23 4.88
CA ILE A 232 -7.07 -8.21 3.84
C ILE A 232 -8.04 -8.48 2.68
N ALA A 233 -8.18 -9.74 2.27
CA ALA A 233 -9.14 -10.13 1.24
C ALA A 233 -10.59 -9.74 1.64
N GLU A 234 -10.96 -10.00 2.90
CA GLU A 234 -12.27 -9.60 3.46
C GLU A 234 -12.45 -8.08 3.47
N LEU A 235 -11.46 -7.33 4.00
CA LEU A 235 -11.53 -5.87 4.10
C LEU A 235 -11.63 -5.17 2.73
N THR A 236 -11.06 -5.77 1.69
CA THR A 236 -10.91 -5.12 0.37
C THR A 236 -11.82 -5.71 -0.70
N GLY A 237 -12.39 -6.89 -0.47
CA GLY A 237 -13.09 -7.69 -1.49
C GLY A 237 -12.16 -8.22 -2.59
N LEU A 238 -10.83 -8.18 -2.39
CA LEU A 238 -9.86 -8.68 -3.37
C LEU A 238 -9.74 -10.21 -3.28
N SER A 239 -9.63 -10.87 -4.44
CA SER A 239 -9.25 -12.28 -4.49
C SER A 239 -7.74 -12.43 -4.26
N LEU A 240 -7.33 -12.83 -3.05
CA LEU A 240 -5.93 -13.00 -2.65
C LEU A 240 -5.55 -14.46 -2.37
N SER A 241 -6.32 -15.44 -2.86
CA SER A 241 -6.19 -16.87 -2.53
C SER A 241 -4.77 -17.45 -2.63
N ARG A 242 -3.98 -17.07 -3.65
CA ARG A 242 -2.58 -17.54 -3.75
C ARG A 242 -1.67 -16.96 -2.66
N LEU A 243 -1.91 -15.72 -2.25
CA LEU A 243 -1.18 -15.05 -1.17
C LEU A 243 -1.62 -15.59 0.18
N GLU A 244 -2.91 -15.87 0.39
CA GLU A 244 -3.44 -16.53 1.59
C GLU A 244 -2.77 -17.89 1.84
N ASN A 245 -2.63 -18.71 0.79
CA ASN A 245 -1.92 -20.00 0.87
C ASN A 245 -0.40 -19.85 1.15
N ALA A 246 0.15 -18.67 0.86
CA ALA A 246 1.56 -18.34 1.06
C ALA A 246 1.84 -17.65 2.41
N ASP A 247 0.80 -17.33 3.19
CA ASP A 247 0.88 -16.49 4.40
C ASP A 247 1.78 -17.10 5.50
N ARG A 248 2.81 -16.34 5.86
CA ARG A 248 3.82 -16.72 6.86
C ARG A 248 3.34 -16.55 8.30
N LEU A 249 2.45 -15.60 8.58
CA LEU A 249 1.85 -15.44 9.91
C LEU A 249 0.96 -16.63 10.23
N VAL A 250 0.05 -16.98 9.31
CA VAL A 250 -0.88 -18.11 9.48
C VAL A 250 -0.13 -19.42 9.67
N LYS A 251 0.91 -19.66 8.84
CA LYS A 251 1.76 -20.86 8.98
C LYS A 251 2.46 -20.91 10.33
N SER A 252 3.04 -19.79 10.78
CA SER A 252 3.74 -19.69 12.07
C SER A 252 2.80 -19.92 13.26
N GLN A 253 1.60 -19.34 13.26
CA GLN A 253 0.64 -19.50 14.36
C GLN A 253 0.08 -20.92 14.41
N ARG A 254 -0.25 -21.51 13.25
CA ARG A 254 -0.72 -22.91 13.18
C ARG A 254 0.34 -23.91 13.62
N SER A 255 1.62 -23.70 13.29
CA SER A 255 2.70 -24.57 13.79
C SER A 255 2.86 -24.51 15.31
N LEU A 256 2.40 -23.43 15.95
CA LEU A 256 2.36 -23.27 17.40
C LEU A 256 1.03 -23.73 18.02
N GLY A 257 0.13 -24.35 17.24
CA GLY A 257 -1.19 -24.80 17.71
C GLY A 257 -2.15 -23.65 18.04
N LYS A 258 -1.92 -22.44 17.49
CA LYS A 258 -2.74 -21.26 17.71
C LYS A 258 -3.63 -20.95 16.52
N GLU A 259 -4.81 -20.41 16.80
CA GLU A 259 -5.65 -19.83 15.77
C GLU A 259 -4.98 -18.59 15.15
N PRO A 260 -5.09 -18.40 13.82
CA PRO A 260 -4.49 -17.25 13.17
C PRO A 260 -5.13 -15.93 13.60
N LEU A 261 -4.35 -15.05 14.22
CA LEU A 261 -4.81 -13.77 14.76
C LEU A 261 -3.85 -12.64 14.39
N ALA A 262 -4.42 -11.46 14.17
CA ALA A 262 -3.66 -10.24 13.94
C ALA A 262 -2.70 -9.93 15.10
N VAL A 263 -1.50 -9.48 14.76
CA VAL A 263 -0.46 -9.08 15.72
C VAL A 263 -0.21 -7.59 15.55
N ARG A 264 -0.44 -6.81 16.62
CA ARG A 264 -0.06 -5.39 16.64
C ARG A 264 1.47 -5.31 16.64
N LEU A 265 2.01 -4.49 15.75
CA LEU A 265 3.44 -4.25 15.64
C LEU A 265 3.81 -2.96 16.37
N GLU A 266 4.78 -3.08 17.26
CA GLU A 266 5.52 -2.01 17.94
C GLU A 266 6.95 -1.92 17.40
N SER A 267 7.46 -3.00 16.81
CA SER A 267 8.79 -3.08 16.21
C SER A 267 8.82 -4.06 15.02
N LEU A 268 9.85 -3.98 14.16
CA LEU A 268 9.98 -4.85 12.99
C LEU A 268 10.31 -6.31 13.37
N GLU A 269 10.93 -6.54 14.52
CA GLU A 269 11.33 -7.87 15.02
C GLU A 269 10.12 -8.76 15.37
N GLN A 270 8.94 -8.16 15.55
CA GLN A 270 7.70 -8.89 15.81
C GLN A 270 7.10 -9.52 14.54
N ILE A 271 7.58 -9.14 13.36
CA ILE A 271 7.09 -9.65 12.07
C ILE A 271 7.43 -11.14 11.92
N ARG A 272 6.50 -11.90 11.36
CA ARG A 272 6.66 -13.31 10.99
C ARG A 272 6.82 -13.43 9.47
N LEU A 273 8.04 -13.72 9.03
CA LEU A 273 8.41 -13.94 7.63
C LEU A 273 8.75 -15.40 7.34
#